data_AF-A0A2H0DHH1-F1
#
_entry.id   AF-A0A2H0DHH1-F1
#
_cell.length_a   1.000
_cell.length_b   1.000
_cell.length_c   1.000
_cell.angle_alpha   90.00
_cell.angle_beta   90.00
_cell.angle_gamma   90.00
#
_symmetry.space_group_name_H-M   'P 1'
#
loop_
_entity.id
_entity.type
_entity.pdbx_description
1 polymer ?
#
loop_
_entity_poly.entity_id
_entity_poly.type
_entity_poly.pdbx_seq_one_letter_code
_entity_poly.pdbx_strand_id
1 'polypeptide(L)'
;MKKKDDRDIERAVRAIRPLLRELEAAKKRAAKLGLFVEDRDLLACPRCKLEEDVSIEGMLLVTKPSDRSKDTGLRFSPVKRARKHWLCPGCGARFAAESQ
;
A
#
# COMPACT_ATOMS: atom_id res chain seq x y z
N MET A 1 12.67 26.89 30.08
CA MET A 1 12.96 26.82 28.63
C MET A 1 11.99 25.95 27.82
N LYS A 2 11.32 24.93 28.37
CA LYS A 2 10.42 24.00 27.63
C LYS A 2 9.21 24.61 26.85
N LYS A 3 8.70 25.79 27.22
CA LYS A 3 7.44 26.34 26.67
C LYS A 3 7.51 26.92 25.25
N LYS A 4 8.70 27.20 24.71
CA LYS A 4 8.84 27.78 23.36
C LYS A 4 8.78 26.66 22.32
N ASP A 5 9.54 25.60 22.55
CA ASP A 5 9.63 24.42 21.68
C ASP A 5 8.25 23.73 21.53
N ASP A 6 7.48 23.59 22.61
CA ASP A 6 6.13 23.03 22.56
C ASP A 6 5.18 23.86 21.67
N ARG A 7 5.27 25.19 21.72
CA ARG A 7 4.45 26.09 20.90
C ARG A 7 4.85 26.09 19.43
N ASP A 8 6.14 25.94 19.15
CA ASP A 8 6.66 25.84 17.80
C ASP A 8 6.26 24.50 17.15
N ILE A 9 6.28 23.40 17.92
CA ILE A 9 5.75 22.09 17.51
C ILE A 9 4.26 22.18 17.21
N GLU A 10 3.46 22.76 18.11
CA GLU A 10 2.02 22.91 17.89
C GLU A 10 1.70 23.71 16.62
N ARG A 11 2.44 24.79 16.37
CA ARG A 11 2.31 25.60 15.14
C ARG A 11 2.64 24.76 13.90
N ALA A 12 3.74 23.99 13.94
CA ALA A 12 4.12 23.12 12.83
C ALA A 12 3.06 22.03 12.56
N VAL A 13 2.53 21.39 13.60
CA VAL A 13 1.47 20.38 13.47
C VAL A 13 0.20 21.00 12.87
N ARG A 14 -0.20 22.21 13.29
CA ARG A 14 -1.35 22.91 12.70
C ARG A 14 -1.14 23.22 11.21
N ALA A 15 0.07 23.57 10.81
CA ALA A 15 0.42 23.83 9.42
C ALA A 15 0.46 22.57 8.54
N ILE A 16 0.94 21.44 9.08
CA ILE A 16 1.07 20.17 8.34
C ILE A 16 -0.25 19.41 8.24
N ARG A 17 -1.13 19.51 9.23
CA ARG A 17 -2.40 18.78 9.25
C ARG A 17 -3.25 18.92 7.97
N PRO A 18 -3.47 20.12 7.37
CA PRO A 18 -4.19 20.23 6.11
C PRO A 18 -3.44 19.55 4.94
N LEU A 19 -2.12 19.68 4.87
CA LEU A 19 -1.30 19.03 3.84
C LEU A 19 -1.42 17.51 3.89
N LEU A 20 -1.47 16.92 5.08
CA LEU A 20 -1.68 15.48 5.24
C LEU A 20 -3.06 15.03 4.70
N ARG A 21 -4.11 15.84 4.85
CA ARG A 21 -5.43 15.53 4.29
C ARG A 21 -5.43 15.58 2.77
N GLU A 22 -4.75 16.57 2.21
CA GLU A 22 -4.59 16.69 0.75
C GLU A 22 -3.79 15.52 0.18
N LEU A 23 -2.72 15.12 0.87
CA LEU A 23 -1.93 13.93 0.53
C LEU A 23 -2.79 12.67 0.58
N GLU A 24 -3.57 12.47 1.64
CA GLU A 24 -4.47 11.31 1.74
C GLU A 24 -5.52 11.29 0.62
N ALA A 25 -6.08 12.46 0.26
CA ALA A 25 -7.00 12.58 -0.85
C ALA A 25 -6.33 12.27 -2.20
N ALA A 26 -5.09 12.74 -2.41
CA ALA A 26 -4.30 12.44 -3.60
C ALA A 26 -3.98 10.94 -3.70
N LYS A 27 -3.53 10.31 -2.61
CA LYS A 27 -3.29 8.86 -2.55
C LYS A 27 -4.56 8.06 -2.88
N LYS A 28 -5.72 8.44 -2.35
CA LYS A 28 -7.00 7.79 -2.67
C LYS A 28 -7.37 7.91 -4.15
N ARG A 29 -7.10 9.07 -4.79
CA ARG A 29 -7.33 9.25 -6.23
C ARG A 29 -6.37 8.41 -7.07
N ALA A 30 -5.09 8.42 -6.72
CA ALA A 30 -4.06 7.63 -7.39
C ALA A 30 -4.36 6.12 -7.30
N ALA A 31 -4.71 5.60 -6.12
CA ALA A 31 -5.08 4.20 -5.94
C ALA A 31 -6.31 3.78 -6.77
N LYS A 32 -7.31 4.67 -6.93
CA LYS A 32 -8.46 4.42 -7.81
C LYS A 32 -8.08 4.32 -9.29
N LEU A 33 -6.98 4.96 -9.69
CA LEU A 33 -6.42 4.86 -11.03
C LEU A 33 -5.48 3.67 -11.20
N GLY A 34 -5.26 2.86 -10.15
CA GLY A 34 -4.38 1.70 -10.18
C GLY A 34 -2.91 1.99 -9.84
N LEU A 35 -2.58 3.22 -9.45
CA LEU A 35 -1.24 3.57 -8.99
C LEU A 35 -0.97 2.98 -7.61
N PHE A 36 0.24 2.48 -7.42
CA PHE A 36 0.75 2.12 -6.12
C PHE A 36 1.16 3.38 -5.35
N VAL A 37 0.73 3.52 -4.10
CA VAL A 37 0.90 4.75 -3.30
C VAL A 37 1.80 4.55 -2.08
N GLU A 38 2.56 3.46 -2.07
CA GLU A 38 3.53 3.10 -1.03
C GLU A 38 2.92 3.21 0.38
N ASP A 39 1.68 2.73 0.53
CA ASP A 39 0.97 2.69 1.81
C ASP A 39 1.15 1.37 2.57
N ARG A 40 1.84 0.41 1.94
CA ARG A 40 2.20 -0.92 2.46
C ARG A 40 3.29 -1.55 1.61
N ASP A 41 3.87 -2.65 2.07
CA ASP A 41 4.77 -3.47 1.28
C ASP A 41 4.02 -4.23 0.16
N LEU A 42 4.76 -4.60 -0.88
CA LEU A 42 4.27 -5.46 -1.96
C LEU A 42 4.07 -6.90 -1.45
N LEU A 43 3.00 -7.54 -1.93
CA LEU A 43 2.58 -8.86 -1.45
C LEU A 43 3.10 -9.97 -2.35
N ALA A 44 3.58 -11.05 -1.73
CA ALA A 44 3.83 -12.30 -2.42
C ALA A 44 3.05 -13.43 -1.73
N CYS A 45 2.26 -14.18 -2.51
CA CYS A 45 1.52 -15.31 -1.98
C CYS A 45 2.49 -16.47 -1.68
N PRO A 46 2.61 -16.94 -0.42
CA PRO A 46 3.56 -18.00 -0.10
C PRO A 46 3.19 -19.34 -0.75
N ARG A 47 1.91 -19.54 -1.10
CA ARG A 47 1.36 -20.78 -1.66
C ARG A 47 1.53 -20.91 -3.17
N CYS A 48 0.93 -20.00 -3.95
CA CYS A 48 0.93 -20.08 -5.42
C CYS A 48 1.92 -19.12 -6.08
N LYS A 49 2.72 -18.39 -5.29
CA LYS A 49 3.79 -17.48 -5.75
C LYS A 49 3.33 -16.32 -6.62
N LEU A 50 2.02 -16.06 -6.70
CA LEU A 50 1.50 -14.83 -7.27
C LEU A 50 2.04 -13.63 -6.47
N GLU A 51 2.54 -12.60 -7.13
CA GLU A 51 3.25 -11.50 -6.48
C GLU A 51 2.84 -10.14 -7.05
N GLU A 52 2.92 -9.11 -6.22
CA GLU A 52 2.74 -7.72 -6.64
C GLU A 52 4.08 -7.12 -7.09
N ASP A 53 4.00 -6.23 -8.07
CA ASP A 53 5.11 -5.44 -8.57
C ASP A 53 4.62 -4.04 -8.98
N VAL A 54 5.55 -3.12 -9.26
CA VAL A 54 5.24 -1.75 -9.67
C VAL A 54 5.88 -1.47 -11.03
N SER A 55 5.07 -1.06 -12.00
CA SER A 55 5.60 -0.66 -13.31
C SER A 55 6.46 0.59 -13.21
N ILE A 56 7.24 0.89 -14.26
CA ILE A 56 7.98 2.16 -14.36
C ILE A 56 7.08 3.40 -14.29
N GLU A 57 5.79 3.25 -14.60
CA GLU A 57 4.77 4.30 -14.53
C GLU A 57 4.10 4.38 -13.14
N GLY A 58 4.51 3.54 -12.19
CA GLY A 58 3.95 3.49 -10.83
C GLY A 58 2.69 2.64 -10.69
N MET A 59 2.33 1.85 -11.71
CA MET A 59 1.10 1.03 -11.69
C MET A 59 1.30 -0.22 -10.85
N LEU A 60 0.34 -0.53 -9.97
CA LEU A 60 0.34 -1.79 -9.22
C LEU A 60 -0.05 -2.95 -10.13
N LEU A 61 0.88 -3.87 -10.32
CA LEU A 61 0.74 -5.10 -11.10
C LEU A 61 0.62 -6.30 -10.17
N VAL A 62 -0.02 -7.37 -10.64
CA VAL A 62 0.04 -8.70 -10.02
C VAL A 62 0.49 -9.68 -11.06
N THR A 63 1.67 -10.27 -10.89
CA THR A 63 2.34 -11.10 -11.89
C THR A 63 2.50 -12.53 -11.40
N LYS A 64 2.84 -13.43 -12.33
CA LYS A 64 3.18 -14.83 -12.02
C LYS A 64 4.71 -14.97 -12.07
N PRO A 65 5.31 -15.89 -11.31
CA PRO A 65 6.76 -16.13 -11.40
C PRO A 65 7.21 -16.58 -12.79
N SER A 66 6.34 -17.27 -13.52
CA SER A 66 6.62 -17.73 -14.89
C SER A 66 6.65 -16.61 -15.91
N ASP A 67 6.02 -15.46 -15.61
CA ASP A 67 5.95 -14.30 -16.49
C ASP A 67 5.69 -13.03 -15.65
N ARG A 68 6.77 -12.32 -15.34
CA ARG A 68 6.75 -11.05 -14.59
C ARG A 68 6.45 -9.84 -15.48
N SER A 69 6.42 -10.01 -16.79
CA SER A 69 6.22 -8.91 -17.73
C SER A 69 4.74 -8.51 -17.88
N LYS A 70 3.83 -9.36 -17.39
CA LYS A 70 2.40 -9.25 -17.64
C LYS A 70 1.59 -9.19 -16.35
N ASP A 71 0.81 -8.13 -16.20
CA ASP A 71 -0.23 -8.07 -15.18
C ASP A 71 -1.33 -9.10 -15.46
N THR A 72 -1.68 -9.87 -14.43
CA THR A 72 -2.74 -10.86 -14.48
C THR A 72 -4.13 -10.24 -14.35
N GLY A 73 -4.22 -8.97 -13.93
CA GLY A 73 -5.48 -8.29 -13.62
C GLY A 73 -6.11 -8.72 -12.29
N LEU A 74 -5.51 -9.68 -11.59
CA LEU A 74 -5.93 -10.10 -10.25
C LEU A 74 -5.45 -9.10 -9.20
N ARG A 75 -6.12 -8.99 -8.05
CA ARG A 75 -5.69 -8.11 -6.95
C ARG A 75 -5.86 -8.79 -5.60
N PHE A 76 -4.88 -8.66 -4.72
CA PHE A 76 -4.98 -9.13 -3.34
C PHE A 76 -6.02 -8.31 -2.58
N SER A 77 -6.78 -8.98 -1.71
CA SER A 77 -7.81 -8.31 -0.91
C SER A 77 -7.52 -8.47 0.58
N PRO A 78 -7.75 -7.42 1.40
CA PRO A 78 -7.51 -7.51 2.83
C PRO A 78 -8.54 -8.45 3.49
N VAL A 79 -8.10 -9.24 4.47
CA VAL A 79 -8.99 -10.09 5.26
C VAL A 79 -9.71 -9.24 6.31
N LYS A 80 -11.05 -9.29 6.29
CA LYS A 80 -11.88 -8.55 7.27
C LYS A 80 -11.46 -8.90 8.71
N ARG A 81 -11.26 -7.87 9.54
CA ARG A 81 -10.90 -7.97 10.97
C ARG A 81 -9.51 -8.56 11.28
N ALA A 82 -8.69 -8.91 10.28
CA ALA A 82 -7.32 -9.36 10.48
C ALA A 82 -6.35 -8.36 9.85
N ARG A 83 -5.80 -7.45 10.68
CA ARG A 83 -4.82 -6.46 10.20
C ARG A 83 -3.61 -7.17 9.59
N LYS A 84 -3.07 -6.59 8.52
CA LYS A 84 -1.94 -7.14 7.75
C LYS A 84 -2.16 -8.53 7.12
N HIS A 85 -3.40 -9.03 7.07
CA HIS A 85 -3.70 -10.30 6.41
C HIS A 85 -4.40 -10.08 5.07
N TRP A 86 -4.06 -10.94 4.11
CA TRP A 86 -4.46 -10.82 2.71
C TRP A 86 -4.99 -12.15 2.18
N LEU A 87 -5.94 -12.05 1.26
CA LEU A 87 -6.48 -13.16 0.50
C LEU A 87 -5.87 -13.15 -0.90
N CYS A 88 -5.24 -14.27 -1.26
CA CYS A 88 -4.68 -14.47 -2.59
C CYS A 88 -5.81 -14.68 -3.61
N PRO A 89 -5.86 -13.89 -4.70
CA PRO A 89 -6.88 -14.04 -5.73
C PRO A 89 -6.65 -15.29 -6.61
N GLY A 90 -5.42 -15.81 -6.67
CA GLY A 90 -5.09 -16.97 -7.51
C GLY A 90 -5.42 -18.33 -6.88
N CYS A 91 -5.24 -18.50 -5.57
CA CYS A 91 -5.41 -19.79 -4.89
C CYS A 91 -6.27 -19.76 -3.62
N GLY A 92 -6.81 -18.59 -3.24
CA GLY A 92 -7.65 -18.42 -2.05
C GLY A 92 -6.90 -18.52 -0.71
N ALA A 93 -5.57 -18.63 -0.71
CA ALA A 93 -4.78 -18.67 0.51
C ALA A 93 -4.92 -17.36 1.31
N ARG A 94 -5.04 -17.48 2.64
CA ARG A 94 -4.93 -16.36 3.57
C ARG A 94 -3.50 -16.32 4.12
N PHE A 95 -2.85 -15.17 4.09
CA PHE A 95 -1.48 -15.01 4.57
C PHE A 95 -1.25 -13.62 5.15
N ALA A 96 -0.28 -13.49 6.04
CA ALA A 96 0.17 -12.19 6.54
C ALA A 96 1.14 -11.55 5.55
N ALA A 97 1.09 -10.22 5.40
CA ALA A 97 2.17 -9.50 4.73
C ALA A 97 3.44 -9.63 5.58
N GLU A 98 4.52 -10.12 4.97
CA GLU A 98 5.83 -10.13 5.62
C GLU A 98 6.29 -8.68 5.79
N SER A 99 6.76 -8.34 6.99
CA SER A 99 7.49 -7.09 7.21
C SER A 99 8.91 -7.40 6.77
N GLN A 100 9.38 -6.81 5.68
CA GLN A 100 10.79 -6.90 5.28
C GLN A 100 11.66 -6.09 6.23
#